data_AF-A0A4Y5SKC3-F1
#
_entry.id   AF-A0A4Y5SKC3-F1
#
_cell.length_a   1.000
_cell.length_b   1.000
_cell.length_c   1.000
_cell.angle_alpha   90.00
_cell.angle_beta   90.00
_cell.angle_gamma   90.00
#
_symmetry.space_group_name_H-M   'P 1'
#
loop_
_entity.id
_entity.type
_entity.pdbx_description
1 polymer ?
#
loop_
_entity_poly.entity_id
_entity_poly.type
_entity_poly.pdbx_seq_one_letter_code
_entity_poly.pdbx_strand_id
1 'polypeptide(L)'
;MFIGSDEGDIKFIGKNGTFIARIGVAVSVRDSDFSEYVRSYREFFERFKSNFGLQTPRWVFSSSDLRSYLIGEGDLTEYLLLMREFIDDVVVPNNVITNFVFASFGVKRVYMPDGTSKSVMAFIKKVLKSYFAYIPAWVVVSRLSHARPKVHIDNFNPSPQTVAWNELLNRASELKIIPNGDKIDPLISTADLLLRYVKEMISLSKWRLDVNSLRTNLRSVGFPGDLLRIYHVGGRYLSNIVPQSVSNDIDPSMFNPTPRIYVLKEGLLTGEKEQQLIEKSPVFEYILRYATDKGGSLKFLSLQAGAGGDFDMLKQGGIVISLGPYGEKLGEYISSGLGFPLTHLTSSELVMLYGGDQ
;
A
#
# COMPACT_ATOMS: atom_id res chain seq x y z
N MET A 1 -9.79 14.61 -7.36
CA MET A 1 -9.36 13.30 -7.90
C MET A 1 -8.69 12.56 -6.76
N PHE A 2 -8.92 11.25 -6.65
CA PHE A 2 -8.24 10.38 -5.70
C PHE A 2 -7.12 9.61 -6.40
N ILE A 3 -5.99 9.42 -5.70
CA ILE A 3 -4.84 8.64 -6.17
C ILE A 3 -4.46 7.63 -5.09
N GLY A 4 -4.41 6.34 -5.42
CA GLY A 4 -3.81 5.30 -4.59
C GLY A 4 -2.49 4.83 -5.20
N SER A 5 -1.48 4.53 -4.39
CA SER A 5 -0.15 4.13 -4.88
C SER A 5 0.42 2.97 -4.09
N ASP A 6 1.01 2.01 -4.81
CA ASP A 6 1.76 0.89 -4.26
C ASP A 6 3.04 0.61 -5.08
N GLU A 7 3.99 -0.11 -4.48
CA GLU A 7 5.32 -0.38 -5.01
C GLU A 7 5.78 -1.84 -4.93
N GLY A 8 6.73 -2.16 -5.80
CA GLY A 8 7.38 -3.46 -5.83
C GLY A 8 8.72 -3.40 -6.54
N ASP A 9 9.23 -4.57 -6.88
CA ASP A 9 10.45 -4.72 -7.67
C ASP A 9 10.30 -5.83 -8.71
N ILE A 10 11.07 -5.68 -9.79
CA ILE A 10 11.25 -6.74 -10.78
C ILE A 10 12.74 -6.98 -10.99
N LYS A 11 13.10 -8.26 -11.11
CA LYS A 11 14.47 -8.72 -11.28
C LYS A 11 14.54 -9.62 -12.50
N PHE A 12 15.36 -9.24 -13.48
CA PHE A 12 15.69 -10.09 -14.62
C PHE A 12 17.13 -10.61 -14.46
N ILE A 13 17.32 -11.92 -14.61
CA ILE A 13 18.63 -12.55 -14.60
C ILE A 13 18.99 -12.86 -16.06
N GLY A 14 19.99 -12.16 -16.59
CA GLY A 14 20.50 -12.37 -17.94
C GLY A 14 21.94 -12.87 -17.95
N LYS A 15 22.45 -13.19 -19.14
CA LYS A 15 23.84 -13.64 -19.34
C LYS A 15 24.88 -12.62 -18.83
N ASN A 16 24.55 -11.33 -18.89
CA ASN A 16 25.44 -10.23 -18.51
C ASN A 16 25.20 -9.71 -17.08
N GLY A 17 24.49 -10.47 -16.25
CA GLY A 17 24.23 -10.15 -14.86
C GLY A 17 22.75 -9.91 -14.54
N THR A 18 22.52 -9.29 -13.38
CA THR A 18 21.18 -9.03 -12.85
C THR A 18 20.75 -7.60 -13.17
N PHE A 19 19.60 -7.46 -13.84
CA PHE A 19 18.89 -6.19 -13.94
C PHE A 19 17.83 -6.11 -12.85
N ILE A 20 17.72 -4.94 -12.22
CA ILE A 20 16.71 -4.67 -11.20
C ILE A 20 16.08 -3.32 -11.52
N ALA A 21 14.76 -3.28 -11.44
CA ALA A 21 14.00 -2.05 -11.47
C ALA A 21 13.01 -2.02 -10.31
N ARG A 22 12.75 -0.82 -9.80
CA ARG A 22 11.58 -0.58 -8.95
C ARG A 22 10.40 -0.35 -9.86
N ILE A 23 9.28 -0.96 -9.52
CA ILE A 23 8.02 -0.81 -10.24
C ILE A 23 6.97 -0.35 -9.24
N GLY A 24 5.97 0.37 -9.72
CA GLY A 24 4.86 0.80 -8.89
C GLY A 24 3.67 1.15 -9.75
N VAL A 25 2.50 1.15 -9.15
CA VAL A 25 1.26 1.55 -9.81
C VAL A 25 0.66 2.67 -8.99
N ALA A 26 0.25 3.74 -9.67
CA ALA A 26 -0.67 4.72 -9.11
C ALA A 26 -2.00 4.62 -9.85
N VAL A 27 -3.09 4.32 -9.14
CA VAL A 27 -4.44 4.35 -9.69
C VAL A 27 -5.03 5.74 -9.48
N SER A 28 -5.81 6.25 -10.44
CA SER A 28 -6.47 7.55 -10.31
C SER A 28 -7.96 7.42 -10.62
N VAL A 29 -8.79 7.95 -9.71
CA VAL A 29 -10.25 7.94 -9.83
C VAL A 29 -10.76 9.38 -9.70
N ARG A 30 -11.69 9.79 -10.56
CA ARG A 30 -12.29 11.13 -10.46
C ARG A 30 -13.17 11.21 -9.21
N ASP A 31 -13.32 12.41 -8.64
CA ASP A 31 -14.13 12.57 -7.42
C ASP A 31 -15.59 12.17 -7.65
N SER A 32 -16.12 12.47 -8.85
CA SER A 32 -17.48 12.09 -9.26
C SER A 32 -17.69 10.58 -9.34
N ASP A 33 -16.63 9.81 -9.58
CA ASP A 33 -16.69 8.38 -9.86
C ASP A 33 -16.28 7.55 -8.64
N PHE A 34 -15.77 8.19 -7.58
CA PHE A 34 -15.15 7.51 -6.45
C PHE A 34 -16.14 6.63 -5.66
N SER A 35 -17.35 7.12 -5.41
CA SER A 35 -18.38 6.33 -4.70
C SER A 35 -18.82 5.10 -5.49
N GLU A 36 -18.94 5.24 -6.81
CA GLU A 36 -19.32 4.14 -7.71
C GLU A 36 -18.19 3.11 -7.81
N TYR A 37 -16.94 3.56 -7.93
CA TYR A 37 -15.76 2.72 -7.84
C TYR A 37 -15.71 1.88 -6.56
N VAL A 38 -15.91 2.48 -5.39
CA VAL A 38 -15.91 1.76 -4.11
C VAL A 38 -17.03 0.72 -4.07
N ARG A 39 -18.21 1.05 -4.63
CA ARG A 39 -19.35 0.14 -4.73
C ARG A 39 -19.01 -1.07 -5.60
N SER A 40 -18.54 -0.86 -6.84
CA SER A 40 -18.16 -1.97 -7.74
C SER A 40 -17.04 -2.82 -7.16
N TYR A 41 -16.04 -2.20 -6.53
CA TYR A 41 -14.95 -2.91 -5.86
C TYR A 41 -15.49 -3.83 -4.75
N ARG A 42 -16.38 -3.32 -3.90
CA ARG A 42 -17.00 -4.11 -2.83
C ARG A 42 -17.86 -5.24 -3.38
N GLU A 43 -18.73 -4.96 -4.35
CA GLU A 43 -19.59 -5.96 -4.98
C GLU A 43 -18.77 -7.09 -5.63
N PHE A 44 -17.66 -6.75 -6.31
CA PHE A 44 -16.73 -7.72 -6.86
C PHE A 44 -16.19 -8.67 -5.78
N PHE A 45 -15.71 -8.13 -4.65
CA PHE A 45 -15.13 -8.95 -3.59
C PHE A 45 -16.18 -9.72 -2.76
N GLU A 46 -17.40 -9.22 -2.62
CA GLU A 46 -18.50 -10.01 -2.04
C GLU A 46 -18.84 -11.23 -2.90
N ARG A 47 -18.88 -11.05 -4.23
CA ARG A 47 -19.07 -12.16 -5.17
C ARG A 47 -17.90 -13.14 -5.15
N PHE A 48 -16.66 -12.64 -5.13
CA PHE A 48 -15.47 -13.48 -4.95
C PHE A 48 -15.56 -14.32 -3.66
N LYS A 49 -15.91 -13.72 -2.52
CA LYS A 49 -16.08 -14.45 -1.26
C LYS A 49 -17.13 -15.56 -1.38
N SER A 50 -18.27 -15.26 -2.01
CA SER A 50 -19.33 -16.26 -2.23
C SER A 50 -18.88 -17.41 -3.13
N ASN A 51 -18.17 -17.12 -4.23
CA ASN A 51 -17.68 -18.13 -5.16
C ASN A 51 -16.65 -19.08 -4.53
N PHE A 52 -15.83 -18.58 -3.59
CA PHE A 52 -14.78 -19.35 -2.91
C PHE A 52 -15.15 -19.79 -1.48
N GLY A 53 -16.41 -19.57 -1.05
CA GLY A 53 -16.88 -19.94 0.29
C GLY A 53 -16.14 -19.25 1.44
N LEU A 54 -15.58 -18.05 1.21
CA LEU A 54 -14.79 -17.33 2.21
C LEU A 54 -15.67 -16.67 3.25
N GLN A 55 -15.52 -17.11 4.51
CA GLN A 55 -16.23 -16.56 5.67
C GLN A 55 -15.41 -15.43 6.31
N THR A 56 -15.28 -14.29 5.64
CA THR A 56 -14.57 -13.11 6.16
C THR A 56 -15.42 -11.83 6.07
N PRO A 57 -15.43 -10.98 7.12
CA PRO A 57 -16.20 -9.73 7.14
C PRO A 57 -15.57 -8.62 6.29
N ARG A 58 -14.26 -8.69 5.98
CA ARG A 58 -13.60 -7.65 5.18
C ARG A 58 -13.97 -7.77 3.70
N TRP A 59 -13.76 -6.65 3.00
CA TRP A 59 -14.03 -6.53 1.57
C TRP A 59 -12.87 -5.90 0.80
N VAL A 60 -11.78 -5.54 1.48
CA VAL A 60 -10.53 -5.08 0.86
C VAL A 60 -9.51 -6.20 0.96
N PHE A 61 -8.92 -6.56 -0.18
CA PHE A 61 -7.98 -7.67 -0.31
C PHE A 61 -6.68 -7.21 -0.97
N SER A 62 -5.55 -7.58 -0.36
CA SER A 62 -4.25 -7.44 -1.01
C SER A 62 -4.06 -8.53 -2.07
N SER A 63 -3.15 -8.30 -3.00
CA SER A 63 -2.67 -9.29 -3.96
C SER A 63 -2.08 -10.51 -3.27
N SER A 64 -1.49 -10.33 -2.09
CA SER A 64 -0.97 -11.42 -1.28
C SER A 64 -2.09 -12.33 -0.75
N ASP A 65 -3.20 -11.73 -0.28
CA ASP A 65 -4.38 -12.46 0.19
C ASP A 65 -4.98 -13.31 -0.94
N LEU A 66 -5.23 -12.71 -2.10
CA LEU A 66 -5.85 -13.41 -3.23
C LEU A 66 -4.99 -14.56 -3.72
N ARG A 67 -3.66 -14.39 -3.75
CA ARG A 67 -2.76 -15.51 -4.10
C ARG A 67 -2.82 -16.62 -3.07
N SER A 68 -2.90 -16.30 -1.78
CA SER A 68 -3.05 -17.32 -0.74
C SER A 68 -4.35 -18.11 -0.86
N TYR A 69 -5.46 -17.47 -1.25
CA TYR A 69 -6.74 -18.15 -1.44
C TYR A 69 -6.84 -18.94 -2.74
N LEU A 70 -6.33 -18.40 -3.86
CA LEU A 70 -6.51 -18.98 -5.19
C LEU A 70 -5.43 -19.98 -5.57
N ILE A 71 -4.19 -19.67 -5.22
CA ILE A 71 -3.06 -20.47 -5.69
C ILE A 71 -2.80 -21.58 -4.68
N GLY A 72 -2.67 -21.27 -3.39
CA GLY A 72 -2.09 -22.24 -2.45
C GLY A 72 -0.74 -22.75 -2.97
N GLU A 73 -0.65 -24.04 -3.31
CA GLU A 73 0.50 -24.66 -4.02
C GLU A 73 0.30 -24.85 -5.55
N GLY A 74 -0.81 -24.36 -6.11
CA GLY A 74 -1.28 -24.57 -7.47
C GLY A 74 -0.81 -23.56 -8.53
N ASP A 75 -1.56 -23.51 -9.64
CA ASP A 75 -1.26 -22.75 -10.86
C ASP A 75 -1.71 -21.27 -10.77
N LEU A 76 -0.99 -20.37 -11.46
CA LEU A 76 -1.28 -18.94 -11.53
C LEU A 76 -2.54 -18.61 -12.35
N THR A 77 -3.05 -19.56 -13.13
CA THR A 77 -4.16 -19.34 -14.07
C THR A 77 -5.40 -18.74 -13.41
N GLU A 78 -5.86 -19.29 -12.27
CA GLU A 78 -7.06 -18.77 -11.58
C GLU A 78 -6.87 -17.33 -11.10
N TYR A 79 -5.69 -17.00 -10.58
CA TYR A 79 -5.34 -15.64 -10.20
C TYR A 79 -5.37 -14.69 -11.41
N LEU A 80 -4.81 -15.10 -12.55
CA LEU A 80 -4.79 -14.26 -13.76
C LEU A 80 -6.20 -14.06 -14.35
N LEU A 81 -7.07 -15.08 -14.27
CA LEU A 81 -8.47 -14.98 -14.69
C LEU A 81 -9.26 -14.04 -13.77
N LEU A 82 -9.12 -14.18 -12.44
CA LEU A 82 -9.78 -13.28 -11.50
C LEU A 82 -9.32 -11.84 -11.71
N MET A 83 -8.02 -11.62 -11.91
CA MET A 83 -7.49 -10.27 -12.17
C MET A 83 -8.01 -9.69 -13.48
N ARG A 84 -8.25 -10.53 -14.49
CA ARG A 84 -8.88 -10.11 -15.73
C ARG A 84 -10.33 -9.66 -15.48
N GLU A 85 -11.11 -10.44 -14.74
CA GLU A 85 -12.46 -10.07 -14.33
C GLU A 85 -12.46 -8.78 -13.48
N PHE A 86 -11.51 -8.61 -12.57
CA PHE A 86 -11.38 -7.38 -11.78
C PHE A 86 -11.16 -6.15 -12.66
N ILE A 87 -10.36 -6.27 -13.72
CA ILE A 87 -10.18 -5.19 -14.69
C ILE A 87 -11.49 -4.89 -15.40
N ASP A 88 -12.18 -5.92 -15.91
CA ASP A 88 -13.39 -5.77 -16.71
C ASP A 88 -14.60 -5.28 -15.88
N ASP A 89 -14.69 -5.65 -14.59
CA ASP A 89 -15.83 -5.34 -13.71
C ASP A 89 -15.60 -4.11 -12.82
N VAL A 90 -14.35 -3.80 -12.45
CA VAL A 90 -14.04 -2.71 -11.50
C VAL A 90 -13.27 -1.60 -12.18
N VAL A 91 -12.17 -1.89 -12.85
CA VAL A 91 -11.25 -0.85 -13.38
C VAL A 91 -11.86 -0.10 -14.56
N VAL A 92 -12.33 -0.84 -15.57
CA VAL A 92 -12.83 -0.26 -16.82
C VAL A 92 -14.16 0.49 -16.63
N PRO A 93 -15.20 -0.09 -15.98
CA PRO A 93 -16.50 0.58 -15.83
C PRO A 93 -16.41 1.87 -15.01
N ASN A 94 -15.46 1.93 -14.07
CA ASN A 94 -15.26 3.07 -13.18
C ASN A 94 -14.20 4.07 -13.67
N ASN A 95 -13.74 3.95 -14.92
CA ASN A 95 -12.73 4.83 -15.51
C ASN A 95 -11.46 4.98 -14.65
N VAL A 96 -11.04 3.90 -13.97
CA VAL A 96 -9.86 3.91 -13.12
C VAL A 96 -8.60 3.99 -14.00
N ILE A 97 -7.88 5.11 -13.91
CA ILE A 97 -6.65 5.31 -14.69
C ILE A 97 -5.50 4.58 -13.99
N THR A 98 -4.92 3.61 -14.66
CA THR A 98 -3.75 2.86 -14.20
C THR A 98 -2.47 3.53 -14.70
N ASN A 99 -1.66 4.04 -13.77
CA ASN A 99 -0.37 4.66 -14.06
C ASN A 99 0.76 3.73 -13.63
N PHE A 100 1.27 2.93 -14.55
CA PHE A 100 2.41 2.05 -14.29
C PHE A 100 3.73 2.84 -14.36
N VAL A 101 4.51 2.78 -13.30
CA VAL A 101 5.76 3.52 -13.14
C VAL A 101 6.89 2.53 -12.93
N PHE A 102 7.99 2.67 -13.67
CA PHE A 102 9.19 1.91 -13.41
C PHE A 102 10.44 2.80 -13.38
N ALA A 103 11.34 2.50 -12.45
CA ALA A 103 12.61 3.20 -12.29
C ALA A 103 13.79 2.28 -12.61
N SER A 104 14.57 2.69 -13.60
CA SER A 104 15.81 2.05 -14.01
C SER A 104 16.77 3.11 -14.56
N PHE A 105 18.07 2.94 -14.32
CA PHE A 105 19.05 3.98 -14.60
C PHE A 105 20.18 3.44 -15.48
N GLY A 106 20.46 4.12 -16.59
CA GLY A 106 21.56 3.81 -17.50
C GLY A 106 22.92 4.39 -17.06
N VAL A 107 23.04 4.83 -15.82
CA VAL A 107 24.29 5.37 -15.25
C VAL A 107 25.02 4.29 -14.44
N LYS A 108 26.33 4.42 -14.23
CA LYS A 108 27.08 3.48 -13.39
C LYS A 108 26.93 3.82 -11.90
N ARG A 109 26.85 5.11 -11.58
CA ARG A 109 26.86 5.66 -10.23
C ARG A 109 25.82 6.77 -10.07
N VAL A 110 25.29 6.90 -8.86
CA VAL A 110 24.41 7.98 -8.42
C VAL A 110 25.15 8.73 -7.31
N TYR A 111 25.26 10.05 -7.44
CA TYR A 111 25.89 10.91 -6.43
C TYR A 111 24.89 11.27 -5.35
N MET A 112 25.35 11.23 -4.10
CA MET A 112 24.55 11.49 -2.89
C MET A 112 24.89 12.88 -2.33
N PRO A 113 24.03 13.45 -1.46
CA PRO A 113 24.26 14.78 -0.87
C PRO A 113 25.55 14.95 -0.08
N ASP A 114 26.06 13.87 0.50
CA ASP A 114 27.34 13.84 1.24
C ASP A 114 28.59 13.81 0.32
N GLY A 115 28.40 13.96 -0.99
CA GLY A 115 29.47 13.87 -1.98
C GLY A 115 29.89 12.43 -2.31
N THR A 116 29.36 11.42 -1.60
CA THR A 116 29.64 10.02 -1.92
C THR A 116 28.91 9.59 -3.20
N SER A 117 29.32 8.47 -3.78
CA SER A 117 28.59 7.86 -4.89
C SER A 117 28.21 6.41 -4.56
N LYS A 118 26.99 6.03 -4.92
CA LYS A 118 26.48 4.66 -4.81
C LYS A 118 26.38 4.04 -6.20
N SER A 119 26.60 2.74 -6.32
CA SER A 119 26.24 2.03 -7.55
C SER A 119 24.72 2.11 -7.76
N VAL A 120 24.26 2.04 -9.01
CA VAL A 120 22.81 2.07 -9.30
C VAL A 120 22.05 0.95 -8.56
N MET A 121 22.64 -0.25 -8.51
CA MET A 121 22.11 -1.37 -7.71
C MET A 121 21.94 -1.02 -6.23
N ALA A 122 22.95 -0.39 -5.63
CA ALA A 122 22.90 0.00 -4.22
C ALA A 122 21.89 1.12 -3.98
N PHE A 123 21.82 2.10 -4.89
CA PHE A 123 20.81 3.15 -4.86
C PHE A 123 19.40 2.57 -4.92
N ILE A 124 19.09 1.74 -5.92
CA ILE A 124 17.79 1.10 -6.09
C ILE A 124 17.38 0.30 -4.85
N LYS A 125 18.27 -0.58 -4.35
CA LYS A 125 17.93 -1.53 -3.28
C LYS A 125 17.88 -0.93 -1.88
N LYS A 126 18.73 0.06 -1.60
CA LYS A 126 18.92 0.57 -0.24
C LYS A 126 18.37 1.97 -0.03
N VAL A 127 18.46 2.82 -1.05
CA VAL A 127 18.04 4.23 -0.95
C VAL A 127 16.64 4.37 -1.51
N LEU A 128 16.46 4.12 -2.80
CA LEU A 128 15.17 4.29 -3.47
C LEU A 128 14.08 3.40 -2.83
N LYS A 129 14.42 2.17 -2.44
CA LYS A 129 13.49 1.26 -1.76
C LYS A 129 12.81 1.88 -0.52
N SER A 130 13.47 2.75 0.24
CA SER A 130 12.87 3.24 1.50
C SER A 130 11.73 4.23 1.29
N TYR A 131 11.56 4.76 0.07
CA TYR A 131 10.58 5.81 -0.22
C TYR A 131 9.93 5.70 -1.59
N PHE A 132 10.14 4.60 -2.32
CA PHE A 132 9.61 4.48 -3.68
C PHE A 132 8.08 4.37 -3.70
N ALA A 133 7.42 4.07 -2.58
CA ALA A 133 5.97 4.03 -2.44
C ALA A 133 5.28 5.33 -2.90
N TYR A 134 5.90 6.49 -2.66
CA TYR A 134 5.34 7.78 -3.09
C TYR A 134 5.73 8.21 -4.51
N ILE A 135 6.71 7.54 -5.14
CA ILE A 135 7.23 7.94 -6.45
C ILE A 135 6.17 7.77 -7.55
N PRO A 136 5.39 6.66 -7.62
CA PRO A 136 4.30 6.56 -8.60
C PRO A 136 3.26 7.66 -8.44
N ALA A 137 2.86 7.97 -7.21
CA ALA A 137 1.95 9.08 -6.91
C ALA A 137 2.52 10.43 -7.37
N TRP A 138 3.78 10.76 -7.03
CA TRP A 138 4.45 11.98 -7.47
C TRP A 138 4.52 12.09 -9.01
N VAL A 139 4.82 11.00 -9.72
CA VAL A 139 4.85 10.99 -11.18
C VAL A 139 3.49 11.38 -11.78
N VAL A 140 2.38 10.94 -11.19
CA VAL A 140 1.04 11.33 -11.63
C VAL A 140 0.76 12.79 -11.28
N VAL A 141 0.96 13.17 -10.02
CA VAL A 141 0.67 14.52 -9.51
C VAL A 141 1.46 15.60 -10.25
N SER A 142 2.74 15.35 -10.55
CA SER A 142 3.61 16.28 -11.27
C SER A 142 3.09 16.66 -12.68
N ARG A 143 2.25 15.81 -13.27
CA ARG A 143 1.65 15.99 -14.61
C ARG A 143 0.24 16.55 -14.59
N LEU A 144 -0.40 16.58 -13.42
CA LEU A 144 -1.65 17.30 -13.27
C LEU A 144 -1.33 18.79 -13.32
N SER A 145 -2.02 19.57 -14.14
CA SER A 145 -1.74 21.00 -14.25
C SER A 145 -2.15 21.75 -12.97
N HIS A 146 -3.45 21.97 -12.79
CA HIS A 146 -4.00 22.76 -11.67
C HIS A 146 -4.78 21.90 -10.67
N ALA A 147 -5.00 20.62 -10.95
CA ALA A 147 -5.72 19.74 -10.05
C ALA A 147 -4.84 19.37 -8.84
N ARG A 148 -5.40 19.52 -7.64
CA ARG A 148 -4.79 19.08 -6.38
C ARG A 148 -5.52 17.83 -5.89
N PRO A 149 -5.00 16.62 -6.14
CA PRO A 149 -5.68 15.38 -5.78
C PRO A 149 -5.53 15.05 -4.29
N LYS A 150 -6.42 14.18 -3.81
CA LYS A 150 -6.25 13.44 -2.55
C LYS A 150 -5.39 12.22 -2.84
N VAL A 151 -4.31 12.04 -2.10
CA VAL A 151 -3.31 11.01 -2.37
C VAL A 151 -3.20 10.07 -1.18
N HIS A 152 -3.43 8.78 -1.43
CA HIS A 152 -3.28 7.67 -0.50
C HIS A 152 -2.07 6.84 -0.94
N ILE A 153 -1.14 6.62 -0.02
CA ILE A 153 0.11 5.89 -0.30
C ILE A 153 0.22 4.78 0.74
N ASP A 154 0.65 3.60 0.31
CA ASP A 154 0.98 2.56 1.26
C ASP A 154 2.14 2.98 2.18
N ASN A 155 2.31 2.27 3.28
CA ASN A 155 3.35 2.57 4.24
C ASN A 155 4.75 2.49 3.63
N PHE A 156 5.64 3.34 4.10
CA PHE A 156 7.07 3.24 3.83
C PHE A 156 7.86 3.54 5.11
N ASN A 157 9.17 3.32 5.05
CA ASN A 157 10.02 3.56 6.21
C ASN A 157 10.33 5.05 6.34
N PRO A 158 10.68 5.53 7.55
CA PRO A 158 11.32 6.84 7.70
C PRO A 158 12.45 6.99 6.70
N SER A 159 12.42 8.08 5.93
CA SER A 159 13.24 8.20 4.73
C SER A 159 13.73 9.63 4.50
N PRO A 160 14.79 9.81 3.69
CA PRO A 160 15.29 11.14 3.39
C PRO A 160 14.33 11.96 2.54
N GLN A 161 14.35 13.27 2.75
CA GLN A 161 13.57 14.20 1.94
C GLN A 161 14.11 14.27 0.51
N THR A 162 13.20 14.31 -0.47
CA THR A 162 13.51 14.46 -1.90
C THR A 162 12.74 15.63 -2.48
N VAL A 163 13.19 16.14 -3.63
CA VAL A 163 12.42 17.17 -4.36
C VAL A 163 11.06 16.61 -4.80
N ALA A 164 11.00 15.32 -5.17
CA ALA A 164 9.76 14.63 -5.51
C ALA A 164 8.76 14.63 -4.34
N TRP A 165 9.23 14.37 -3.11
CA TRP A 165 8.40 14.44 -1.92
C TRP A 165 7.83 15.85 -1.69
N ASN A 166 8.67 16.87 -1.80
CA ASN A 166 8.25 18.26 -1.60
C ASN A 166 7.22 18.70 -2.65
N GLU A 167 7.43 18.33 -3.91
CA GLU A 167 6.46 18.61 -4.96
C GLU A 167 5.13 17.89 -4.70
N LEU A 168 5.17 16.62 -4.31
CA LEU A 168 3.98 15.84 -3.97
C LEU A 168 3.20 16.49 -2.82
N LEU A 169 3.88 16.84 -1.73
CA LEU A 169 3.28 17.48 -0.55
C LEU A 169 2.61 18.81 -0.91
N ASN A 170 3.27 19.63 -1.75
CA ASN A 170 2.75 20.94 -2.14
C ASN A 170 1.57 20.85 -3.11
N ARG A 171 1.51 19.81 -3.94
CA ARG A 171 0.51 19.68 -5.02
C ARG A 171 -0.67 18.80 -4.63
N ALA A 172 -0.55 17.94 -3.64
CA ALA A 172 -1.70 17.24 -3.06
C ALA A 172 -2.64 18.24 -2.34
N SER A 173 -3.95 18.00 -2.39
CA SER A 173 -4.91 18.67 -1.48
C SER A 173 -4.90 18.01 -0.11
N GLU A 174 -4.61 16.71 -0.09
CA GLU A 174 -4.58 15.84 1.09
C GLU A 174 -3.61 14.70 0.80
N LEU A 175 -2.72 14.40 1.74
CA LEU A 175 -1.75 13.33 1.63
C LEU A 175 -1.89 12.42 2.85
N LYS A 176 -2.22 11.15 2.60
CA LYS A 176 -2.37 10.11 3.61
C LYS A 176 -1.39 9.00 3.35
N ILE A 177 -0.68 8.59 4.40
CA ILE A 177 0.10 7.36 4.40
C ILE A 177 -0.67 6.37 5.23
N ILE A 178 -1.03 5.23 4.64
CA ILE A 178 -1.96 4.28 5.26
C ILE A 178 -1.20 2.99 5.55
N PRO A 179 -0.78 2.77 6.82
CA PRO A 179 -0.29 1.47 7.29
C PRO A 179 -1.23 0.32 6.95
N ASN A 180 -0.70 -0.70 6.27
CA ASN A 180 -1.48 -1.83 5.73
C ASN A 180 -2.54 -1.36 4.71
N GLY A 181 -2.19 -0.35 3.90
CA GLY A 181 -3.13 0.29 2.96
C GLY A 181 -3.65 -0.70 1.92
N ASP A 182 -2.82 -1.65 1.50
CA ASP A 182 -3.18 -2.78 0.63
C ASP A 182 -4.31 -3.66 1.18
N LYS A 183 -4.56 -3.63 2.49
CA LYS A 183 -5.59 -4.42 3.18
C LYS A 183 -6.77 -3.62 3.72
N ILE A 184 -6.68 -2.29 3.80
CA ILE A 184 -7.74 -1.46 4.39
C ILE A 184 -8.21 -0.29 3.51
N ASP A 185 -7.48 0.05 2.45
CA ASP A 185 -7.85 1.12 1.52
C ASP A 185 -8.06 0.55 0.11
N PRO A 186 -9.24 0.71 -0.50
CA PRO A 186 -9.54 0.12 -1.79
C PRO A 186 -8.65 0.66 -2.92
N LEU A 187 -8.21 1.93 -2.87
CA LEU A 187 -7.35 2.50 -3.91
C LEU A 187 -5.94 1.90 -3.85
N ILE A 188 -5.37 1.79 -2.65
CA ILE A 188 -4.05 1.17 -2.46
C ILE A 188 -4.12 -0.32 -2.80
N SER A 189 -5.15 -1.03 -2.33
CA SER A 189 -5.41 -2.42 -2.74
C SER A 189 -5.51 -2.57 -4.25
N THR A 190 -6.25 -1.70 -4.94
CA THR A 190 -6.34 -1.73 -6.41
C THR A 190 -4.98 -1.52 -7.05
N ALA A 191 -4.15 -0.60 -6.53
CA ALA A 191 -2.80 -0.41 -7.01
C ALA A 191 -1.92 -1.67 -6.82
N ASP A 192 -1.96 -2.31 -5.65
CA ASP A 192 -1.25 -3.55 -5.36
C ASP A 192 -1.70 -4.71 -6.27
N LEU A 193 -3.02 -4.91 -6.40
CA LEU A 193 -3.59 -5.94 -7.27
C LEU A 193 -3.15 -5.79 -8.72
N LEU A 194 -3.24 -4.58 -9.28
CA LEU A 194 -2.81 -4.31 -10.65
C LEU A 194 -1.28 -4.38 -10.79
N LEU A 195 -0.52 -3.90 -9.81
CA LEU A 195 0.93 -4.01 -9.78
C LEU A 195 1.36 -5.48 -9.86
N ARG A 196 0.74 -6.33 -9.05
CA ARG A 196 1.03 -7.76 -9.03
C ARG A 196 0.65 -8.43 -10.34
N TYR A 197 -0.54 -8.17 -10.85
CA TYR A 197 -0.98 -8.71 -12.15
C TYR A 197 -0.01 -8.35 -13.27
N VAL A 198 0.36 -7.07 -13.38
CA VAL A 198 1.34 -6.60 -14.38
C VAL A 198 2.71 -7.26 -14.18
N LYS A 199 3.19 -7.39 -12.94
CA LYS A 199 4.45 -8.06 -12.63
C LYS A 199 4.45 -9.53 -13.06
N GLU A 200 3.36 -10.26 -12.82
CA GLU A 200 3.24 -11.66 -13.27
C GLU A 200 3.23 -11.75 -14.79
N MET A 201 2.48 -10.89 -15.48
CA MET A 201 2.44 -10.88 -16.95
C MET A 201 3.81 -10.58 -17.56
N ILE A 202 4.54 -9.61 -17.02
CA ILE A 202 5.92 -9.31 -17.45
C ILE A 202 6.84 -10.52 -17.23
N SER A 203 6.70 -11.21 -16.09
CA SER A 203 7.55 -12.34 -15.72
C SER A 203 7.28 -13.57 -16.61
N LEU A 204 6.02 -13.94 -16.78
CA LEU A 204 5.59 -15.10 -17.58
C LEU A 204 5.92 -14.91 -19.06
N SER A 205 5.61 -13.74 -19.60
CA SER A 205 5.78 -13.45 -21.04
C SER A 205 7.15 -12.87 -21.37
N LYS A 206 8.03 -12.70 -20.37
CA LYS A 206 9.38 -12.12 -20.49
C LYS A 206 9.39 -10.78 -21.24
N TRP A 207 8.41 -9.93 -20.95
CA TRP A 207 8.30 -8.63 -21.60
C TRP A 207 9.48 -7.74 -21.24
N ARG A 208 9.87 -6.90 -22.20
CA ARG A 208 10.89 -5.87 -21.96
C ARG A 208 10.30 -4.76 -21.11
N LEU A 209 11.08 -4.30 -20.13
CA LEU A 209 10.71 -3.17 -19.29
C LEU A 209 11.03 -1.85 -20.01
N ASP A 210 10.27 -1.59 -21.07
CA ASP A 210 10.33 -0.36 -21.86
C ASP A 210 8.92 0.17 -22.13
N VAL A 211 8.80 1.49 -22.31
CA VAL A 211 7.50 2.16 -22.39
C VAL A 211 6.64 1.65 -23.55
N ASN A 212 7.25 1.35 -24.70
CA ASN A 212 6.51 0.95 -25.89
C ASN A 212 6.07 -0.52 -25.80
N SER A 213 6.96 -1.42 -25.39
CA SER A 213 6.64 -2.84 -25.16
C SER A 213 5.54 -2.97 -24.12
N LEU A 214 5.66 -2.29 -22.97
CA LEU A 214 4.63 -2.36 -21.94
C LEU A 214 3.30 -1.76 -22.42
N ARG A 215 3.31 -0.68 -23.20
CA ARG A 215 2.08 -0.08 -23.73
C ARG A 215 1.33 -1.02 -24.66
N THR A 216 2.05 -1.70 -25.55
CA THR A 216 1.45 -2.66 -26.48
C THR A 216 0.95 -3.89 -25.72
N ASN A 217 1.78 -4.45 -24.85
CA ASN A 217 1.48 -5.72 -24.19
C ASN A 217 0.42 -5.60 -23.08
N LEU A 218 0.37 -4.48 -22.35
CA LEU A 218 -0.66 -4.28 -21.33
C LEU A 218 -2.05 -4.09 -21.93
N ARG A 219 -2.13 -3.53 -23.15
CA ARG A 219 -3.40 -3.46 -23.88
C ARG A 219 -3.93 -4.84 -24.23
N SER A 220 -3.05 -5.78 -24.63
CA SER A 220 -3.49 -7.14 -24.96
C SER A 220 -3.99 -7.94 -23.77
N VAL A 221 -3.74 -7.48 -22.53
CA VAL A 221 -4.21 -8.15 -21.30
C VAL A 221 -5.36 -7.42 -20.61
N GLY A 222 -5.90 -6.37 -21.22
CA GLY A 222 -7.16 -5.77 -20.81
C GLY A 222 -7.14 -4.32 -20.41
N PHE A 223 -5.98 -3.68 -20.36
CA PHE A 223 -5.91 -2.27 -20.01
C PHE A 223 -6.24 -1.38 -21.22
N PRO A 224 -7.36 -0.63 -21.22
CA PRO A 224 -7.70 0.26 -22.32
C PRO A 224 -6.64 1.35 -22.51
N GLY A 225 -6.46 1.81 -23.75
CA GLY A 225 -5.36 2.70 -24.10
C GLY A 225 -5.45 4.11 -23.50
N ASP A 226 -6.66 4.56 -23.16
CA ASP A 226 -7.01 5.82 -22.52
C ASP A 226 -6.90 5.76 -20.98
N LEU A 227 -7.18 4.59 -20.40
CA LEU A 227 -7.05 4.30 -18.97
C LEU A 227 -5.65 3.80 -18.56
N LEU A 228 -4.73 3.59 -19.51
CA LEU A 228 -3.36 3.15 -19.22
C LEU A 228 -2.32 4.23 -19.51
N ARG A 229 -1.51 4.55 -18.51
CA ARG A 229 -0.33 5.42 -18.63
C ARG A 229 0.91 4.68 -18.14
N ILE A 230 2.03 4.89 -18.85
CA ILE A 230 3.30 4.23 -18.54
C ILE A 230 4.40 5.27 -18.45
N TYR A 231 5.12 5.26 -17.34
CA TYR A 231 6.17 6.23 -17.04
C TYR A 231 7.48 5.55 -16.68
N HIS A 232 8.56 6.03 -17.31
CA HIS A 232 9.92 5.65 -16.95
C HIS A 232 10.58 6.76 -16.13
N VAL A 233 10.93 6.44 -14.89
CA VAL A 233 11.73 7.28 -13.99
C VAL A 233 13.21 6.92 -14.19
N GLY A 234 13.79 7.48 -15.26
CA GLY A 234 15.20 7.28 -15.62
C GLY A 234 16.14 8.38 -15.15
N GLY A 235 17.32 8.47 -15.79
CA GLY A 235 18.38 9.41 -15.41
C GLY A 235 17.95 10.89 -15.33
N ARG A 236 17.02 11.31 -16.19
CA ARG A 236 16.49 12.69 -16.21
C ARG A 236 15.73 13.11 -14.94
N TYR A 237 15.28 12.14 -14.14
CA TYR A 237 14.56 12.40 -12.89
C TYR A 237 15.43 12.18 -11.65
N LEU A 238 16.73 11.87 -11.82
CA LEU A 238 17.63 11.62 -10.68
C LEU A 238 17.67 12.83 -9.73
N SER A 239 17.72 14.05 -10.26
CA SER A 239 17.68 15.27 -9.43
C SER A 239 16.41 15.42 -8.61
N ASN A 240 15.30 14.76 -9.00
CA ASN A 240 14.06 14.80 -8.25
C ASN A 240 14.00 13.75 -7.14
N ILE A 241 14.58 12.57 -7.37
CA ILE A 241 14.42 11.41 -6.50
C ILE A 241 15.65 11.11 -5.64
N VAL A 242 16.82 11.67 -5.95
CA VAL A 242 17.97 11.60 -5.05
C VAL A 242 17.66 12.44 -3.80
N PRO A 243 17.97 11.93 -2.59
CA PRO A 243 17.81 12.69 -1.35
C PRO A 243 18.43 14.09 -1.41
N GLN A 244 17.87 15.04 -0.68
CA GLN A 244 18.44 16.38 -0.49
C GLN A 244 19.42 16.42 0.69
N SER A 245 19.24 15.52 1.66
CA SER A 245 20.05 15.36 2.86
C SER A 245 20.31 13.86 3.10
N VAL A 246 21.21 13.56 4.05
CA VAL A 246 21.44 12.17 4.53
C VAL A 246 20.46 11.80 5.65
N SER A 247 19.85 12.79 6.30
CA SER A 247 18.92 12.60 7.40
C SER A 247 17.58 12.05 6.93
N ASN A 248 16.97 11.18 7.75
CA ASN A 248 15.63 10.67 7.52
C ASN A 248 14.60 11.68 8.04
N ASP A 249 14.40 12.74 7.26
CA ASP A 249 13.56 13.88 7.65
C ASP A 249 12.06 13.62 7.44
N ILE A 250 11.68 12.57 6.71
CA ILE A 250 10.28 12.18 6.50
C ILE A 250 9.93 11.13 7.54
N ASP A 251 9.02 11.48 8.46
CA ASP A 251 8.29 10.53 9.31
C ASP A 251 6.90 10.26 8.72
N PRO A 252 6.66 9.07 8.14
CA PRO A 252 5.38 8.68 7.57
C PRO A 252 4.21 8.78 8.54
N SER A 253 4.45 8.58 9.84
CA SER A 253 3.40 8.53 10.86
C SER A 253 2.66 9.86 11.05
N MET A 254 3.30 10.97 10.65
CA MET A 254 2.70 12.30 10.65
C MET A 254 1.54 12.43 9.65
N PHE A 255 1.49 11.55 8.64
CA PHE A 255 0.47 11.54 7.58
C PHE A 255 -0.55 10.41 7.75
N ASN A 256 -0.50 9.67 8.86
CA ASN A 256 -1.44 8.59 9.12
C ASN A 256 -2.87 9.15 9.26
N PRO A 257 -3.88 8.56 8.59
CA PRO A 257 -5.26 8.97 8.76
C PRO A 257 -5.74 8.76 10.20
N THR A 258 -6.69 9.60 10.61
CA THR A 258 -7.39 9.46 11.90
C THR A 258 -8.78 8.85 11.67
N PRO A 259 -9.27 7.97 12.57
CA PRO A 259 -8.64 7.56 13.82
C PRO A 259 -7.46 6.59 13.61
N ARG A 260 -6.47 6.65 14.50
CA ARG A 260 -5.40 5.65 14.57
C ARG A 260 -5.88 4.46 15.37
N ILE A 261 -5.77 3.27 14.79
CA ILE A 261 -6.23 2.01 15.37
C ILE A 261 -4.99 1.18 15.72
N TYR A 262 -4.90 0.85 17.00
CA TYR A 262 -3.78 0.16 17.61
C TYR A 262 -4.20 -1.24 18.05
N VAL A 263 -3.53 -2.27 17.55
CA VAL A 263 -3.72 -3.66 18.02
C VAL A 263 -2.77 -3.92 19.17
N LEU A 264 -3.32 -4.33 20.31
CA LEU A 264 -2.56 -4.72 21.48
C LEU A 264 -2.10 -6.18 21.34
N LYS A 265 -0.84 -6.42 21.69
CA LYS A 265 -0.26 -7.75 21.79
C LYS A 265 -0.49 -8.31 23.19
N GLU A 266 -0.71 -9.61 23.30
CA GLU A 266 -0.93 -10.32 24.58
C GLU A 266 0.39 -10.71 25.27
N GLY A 267 1.53 -10.59 24.57
CA GLY A 267 2.85 -10.93 25.11
C GLY A 267 3.09 -12.44 25.18
N LEU A 268 2.32 -13.25 24.44
CA LEU A 268 2.45 -14.72 24.43
C LEU A 268 3.70 -15.18 23.69
N LEU A 269 4.16 -14.42 22.70
CA LEU A 269 5.34 -14.69 21.90
C LEU A 269 6.16 -13.42 21.74
N THR A 270 7.45 -13.56 21.41
CA THR A 270 8.32 -12.40 21.25
C THR A 270 8.05 -11.67 19.93
N GLY A 271 7.79 -10.36 20.03
CA GLY A 271 7.91 -9.38 18.95
C GLY A 271 7.09 -9.71 17.70
N GLU A 272 7.78 -10.07 16.61
CA GLU A 272 7.20 -10.30 15.28
C GLU A 272 6.41 -11.62 15.20
N LYS A 273 6.75 -12.63 16.01
CA LYS A 273 6.07 -13.93 15.96
C LYS A 273 4.61 -13.82 16.41
N GLU A 274 4.37 -13.03 17.45
CA GLU A 274 3.03 -12.76 17.94
C GLU A 274 2.22 -11.97 16.90
N GLN A 275 2.83 -10.94 16.31
CA GLN A 275 2.20 -10.17 15.23
C GLN A 275 1.79 -11.07 14.07
N GLN A 276 2.68 -11.95 13.59
CA GLN A 276 2.35 -12.88 12.51
C GLN A 276 1.24 -13.87 12.89
N LEU A 277 1.16 -14.29 14.15
CA LEU A 277 0.09 -15.15 14.64
C LEU A 277 -1.25 -14.41 14.63
N ILE A 278 -1.25 -13.16 15.13
CA ILE A 278 -2.44 -12.30 15.13
C ILE A 278 -2.89 -12.03 13.70
N GLU A 279 -1.99 -11.63 12.80
CA GLU A 279 -2.31 -11.33 11.40
C GLU A 279 -2.90 -12.53 10.64
N LYS A 280 -2.62 -13.76 11.08
CA LYS A 280 -3.19 -15.01 10.53
C LYS A 280 -4.47 -15.47 11.23
N SER A 281 -4.87 -14.80 12.31
CA SER A 281 -6.03 -15.20 13.10
C SER A 281 -7.34 -14.70 12.47
N PRO A 282 -8.46 -15.43 12.63
CA PRO A 282 -9.77 -14.99 12.12
C PRO A 282 -10.21 -13.62 12.64
N VAL A 283 -9.88 -13.28 13.89
CA VAL A 283 -10.24 -11.97 14.49
C VAL A 283 -9.59 -10.81 13.74
N PHE A 284 -8.40 -10.99 13.16
CA PHE A 284 -7.72 -9.92 12.46
C PHE A 284 -8.49 -9.45 11.22
N GLU A 285 -9.27 -10.33 10.60
CA GLU A 285 -10.17 -9.99 9.51
C GLU A 285 -11.24 -8.97 9.93
N TYR A 286 -11.75 -9.08 11.16
CA TYR A 286 -12.71 -8.12 11.76
C TYR A 286 -12.04 -6.78 12.07
N ILE A 287 -10.78 -6.81 12.50
CA ILE A 287 -9.98 -5.61 12.74
C ILE A 287 -9.71 -4.86 11.43
N LEU A 288 -9.34 -5.58 10.36
CA LEU A 288 -9.17 -5.01 9.03
C LEU A 288 -10.48 -4.40 8.51
N ARG A 289 -11.61 -5.11 8.69
CA ARG A 289 -12.93 -4.59 8.35
C ARG A 289 -13.24 -3.31 9.11
N TYR A 290 -13.00 -3.29 10.41
CA TYR A 290 -13.21 -2.11 11.25
C TYR A 290 -12.36 -0.92 10.80
N ALA A 291 -11.07 -1.14 10.52
CA ALA A 291 -10.16 -0.10 10.06
C ALA A 291 -10.59 0.49 8.72
N THR A 292 -11.04 -0.36 7.80
CA THR A 292 -11.59 0.03 6.49
C THR A 292 -12.81 0.94 6.67
N ASP A 293 -13.81 0.51 7.47
CA ASP A 293 -15.07 1.26 7.63
C ASP A 293 -14.87 2.59 8.38
N LYS A 294 -13.84 2.70 9.21
CA LYS A 294 -13.46 3.97 9.87
C LYS A 294 -12.60 4.88 9.02
N GLY A 295 -12.05 4.41 7.90
CA GLY A 295 -11.08 5.17 7.09
C GLY A 295 -9.82 5.55 7.86
N GLY A 296 -9.44 4.74 8.86
CA GLY A 296 -8.34 4.99 9.79
C GLY A 296 -7.04 4.32 9.37
N SER A 297 -6.03 4.37 10.25
CA SER A 297 -4.76 3.64 10.06
C SER A 297 -4.68 2.45 11.03
N LEU A 298 -4.17 1.30 10.60
CA LEU A 298 -4.01 0.13 11.45
C LEU A 298 -2.54 -0.17 11.72
N LYS A 299 -2.13 -0.27 13.01
CA LYS A 299 -0.81 -0.77 13.38
C LYS A 299 -0.82 -1.51 14.71
N PHE A 300 0.21 -2.29 14.98
CA PHE A 300 0.45 -2.84 16.32
C PHE A 300 1.05 -1.75 17.21
N LEU A 301 0.58 -1.69 18.47
CA LEU A 301 1.06 -0.70 19.43
C LEU A 301 2.53 -0.99 19.81
N SER A 302 3.37 0.05 19.77
CA SER A 302 4.73 0.03 20.30
C SER A 302 4.88 1.05 21.42
N LEU A 303 5.07 0.58 22.66
CA LEU A 303 5.30 1.45 23.83
C LEU A 303 6.79 1.76 24.06
N GLN A 304 7.66 1.52 23.08
CA GLN A 304 9.09 1.82 23.21
C GLN A 304 9.32 3.32 23.40
N ALA A 305 10.29 3.69 24.24
CA ALA A 305 10.68 5.09 24.41
C ALA A 305 11.57 5.55 23.23
N GLY A 306 11.32 6.76 22.73
CA GLY A 306 12.12 7.38 21.67
C GLY A 306 11.57 7.18 20.25
N ALA A 307 12.44 7.30 19.25
CA ALA A 307 12.07 7.19 17.83
C ALA A 307 11.52 5.79 17.51
N GLY A 308 10.23 5.72 17.15
CA GLY A 308 9.53 4.46 16.85
C GLY A 308 8.51 4.02 17.91
N GLY A 309 8.39 4.77 19.02
CA GLY A 309 7.31 4.61 20.00
C GLY A 309 6.02 5.32 19.59
N ASP A 310 4.89 4.79 20.04
CA ASP A 310 3.55 5.37 19.81
C ASP A 310 3.08 6.30 20.93
N PHE A 311 3.85 6.42 22.03
CA PHE A 311 3.40 7.09 23.25
C PHE A 311 2.92 8.54 23.03
N ASP A 312 3.63 9.33 22.21
CA ASP A 312 3.21 10.70 21.91
C ASP A 312 2.00 10.76 20.96
N MET A 313 1.81 9.74 20.13
CA MET A 313 0.64 9.64 19.25
C MET A 313 -0.61 9.25 20.02
N LEU A 314 -0.48 8.45 21.09
CA LEU A 314 -1.61 8.08 21.96
C LEU A 314 -2.27 9.29 22.62
N LYS A 315 -1.50 10.35 22.91
CA LYS A 315 -2.02 11.62 23.45
C LYS A 315 -2.98 12.33 22.50
N GLN A 316 -2.88 12.07 21.19
CA GLN A 316 -3.76 12.63 20.16
C GLN A 316 -5.06 11.83 20.02
N GLY A 317 -5.22 10.75 20.78
CA GLY A 317 -6.38 9.87 20.74
C GLY A 317 -6.28 8.80 19.65
N GLY A 318 -7.34 8.01 19.55
CA GLY A 318 -7.38 6.84 18.69
C GLY A 318 -8.22 5.72 19.29
N ILE A 319 -7.99 4.51 18.77
CA ILE A 319 -8.73 3.31 19.14
C ILE A 319 -7.70 2.23 19.48
N VAL A 320 -7.84 1.59 20.63
CA VAL A 320 -7.04 0.42 21.02
C VAL A 320 -7.92 -0.82 20.97
N ILE A 321 -7.40 -1.88 20.37
CA ILE A 321 -8.10 -3.16 20.24
C ILE A 321 -7.32 -4.21 21.02
N SER A 322 -7.96 -4.80 22.04
CA SER A 322 -7.42 -5.93 22.79
C SER A 322 -7.90 -7.27 22.24
N LEU A 323 -7.03 -8.28 22.28
CA LEU A 323 -7.35 -9.62 21.76
C LEU A 323 -7.64 -10.62 22.87
N GLY A 324 -7.19 -10.35 24.09
CA GLY A 324 -7.44 -11.14 25.28
C GLY A 324 -7.22 -10.35 26.59
N PRO A 325 -7.22 -11.06 27.73
CA PRO A 325 -7.26 -10.42 29.05
C PRO A 325 -6.05 -9.55 29.40
N TYR A 326 -4.87 -9.83 28.82
CA TYR A 326 -3.70 -8.99 29.08
C TYR A 326 -3.79 -7.69 28.28
N GLY A 327 -4.14 -7.79 26.99
CA GLY A 327 -4.41 -6.62 26.16
C GLY A 327 -5.53 -5.76 26.73
N GLU A 328 -6.58 -6.35 27.30
CA GLU A 328 -7.68 -5.61 27.94
C GLU A 328 -7.18 -4.76 29.11
N LYS A 329 -6.46 -5.37 30.06
CA LYS A 329 -5.87 -4.66 31.20
C LYS A 329 -4.91 -3.55 30.74
N LEU A 330 -4.15 -3.80 29.69
CA LEU A 330 -3.24 -2.80 29.13
C LEU A 330 -4.02 -1.64 28.48
N GLY A 331 -5.08 -1.95 27.71
CA GLY A 331 -5.96 -0.95 27.10
C GLY A 331 -6.65 -0.07 28.15
N GLU A 332 -7.18 -0.66 29.21
CA GLU A 332 -7.76 0.05 30.37
C GLU A 332 -6.73 0.91 31.09
N TYR A 333 -5.52 0.37 31.32
CA TYR A 333 -4.44 1.13 31.95
C TYR A 333 -4.03 2.35 31.11
N ILE A 334 -3.90 2.21 29.80
CA ILE A 334 -3.51 3.31 28.92
C ILE A 334 -4.63 4.35 28.80
N SER A 335 -5.88 3.92 28.64
CA SER A 335 -7.03 4.82 28.48
C SER A 335 -7.42 5.49 29.79
N SER A 336 -7.70 4.70 30.83
CA SER A 336 -8.24 5.18 32.11
C SER A 336 -7.16 5.47 33.14
N GLY A 337 -6.10 4.66 33.18
CA GLY A 337 -5.00 4.82 34.14
C GLY A 337 -4.06 5.99 33.81
N LEU A 338 -3.66 6.13 32.54
CA LEU A 338 -2.82 7.23 32.05
C LEU A 338 -3.64 8.42 31.51
N GLY A 339 -4.96 8.24 31.31
CA GLY A 339 -5.87 9.30 30.89
C GLY A 339 -5.75 9.69 29.40
N PHE A 340 -5.26 8.79 28.54
CA PHE A 340 -5.22 9.07 27.12
C PHE A 340 -6.63 8.99 26.49
N PRO A 341 -6.97 9.89 25.54
CA PRO A 341 -8.30 9.97 24.94
C PRO A 341 -8.52 8.86 23.89
N LEU A 342 -8.46 7.61 24.34
CA LEU A 342 -8.56 6.41 23.51
C LEU A 342 -9.93 5.74 23.71
N THR A 343 -10.52 5.28 22.61
CA THR A 343 -11.61 4.31 22.68
C THR A 343 -11.00 2.92 22.78
N HIS A 344 -11.40 2.13 23.78
CA HIS A 344 -10.96 0.74 23.92
C HIS A 344 -12.06 -0.19 23.43
N LEU A 345 -11.70 -1.09 22.51
CA LEU A 345 -12.56 -2.16 22.00
C LEU A 345 -11.90 -3.51 22.23
N THR A 346 -12.71 -4.53 22.41
CA THR A 346 -12.32 -5.93 22.49
C THR A 346 -12.53 -6.63 21.14
N SER A 347 -11.83 -7.73 20.93
CA SER A 347 -12.05 -8.63 19.79
C SER A 347 -13.52 -9.10 19.70
N SER A 348 -14.13 -9.44 20.84
CA SER A 348 -15.53 -9.88 20.91
C SER A 348 -16.51 -8.81 20.43
N GLU A 349 -16.29 -7.54 20.79
CA GLU A 349 -17.12 -6.43 20.30
C GLU A 349 -17.03 -6.26 18.78
N LEU A 350 -15.84 -6.44 18.20
CA LEU A 350 -15.68 -6.38 16.75
C LEU A 350 -16.35 -7.56 16.04
N VAL A 351 -16.29 -8.76 16.63
CA VAL A 351 -17.00 -9.93 16.11
C VAL A 351 -18.51 -9.73 16.17
N MET A 352 -19.05 -9.21 17.27
CA MET A 352 -20.49 -8.89 17.35
C MET A 352 -20.89 -7.82 16.33
N LEU A 353 -20.03 -6.82 16.09
CA LEU A 353 -20.33 -5.73 15.17
C LEU A 353 -20.42 -6.18 13.69
N TYR A 354 -19.62 -7.15 13.26
CA TYR A 354 -19.56 -7.56 11.84
C TYR A 354 -19.91 -9.02 11.56
N GLY A 355 -20.00 -9.87 12.58
CA GLY A 355 -20.33 -11.29 12.44
C GLY A 355 -21.81 -11.55 12.22
N GLY A 356 -22.68 -10.62 12.63
CA GLY A 356 -24.11 -10.85 12.74
C GLY A 356 -24.45 -11.82 13.89
N ASP A 357 -25.72 -11.89 14.26
CA ASP A 357 -26.22 -12.95 15.15
C ASP A 357 -26.15 -14.28 14.39
N GLN A 358 -25.02 -14.98 14.46
CA GLN A 358 -24.87 -16.33 13.90
C GLN A 358 -25.49 -17.40 14.79
#